data_AF-A0A9P6L2D2-F1
#
_entry.id   AF-A0A9P6L2D2-F1
#
_cell.length_a   1.000
_cell.length_b   1.000
_cell.length_c   1.000
_cell.angle_alpha   90.00
_cell.angle_beta   90.00
_cell.angle_gamma   90.00
#
_symmetry.space_group_name_H-M   'P 1'
#
loop_
_entity.id
_entity.type
_entity.pdbx_description
1 polymer ?
#
loop_
_entity_poly.entity_id
_entity_poly.type
_entity_poly.pdbx_seq_one_letter_code
_entity_poly.pdbx_strand_id
1 'polypeptide(L)'
;MSGGINPTTPQLKAVKNFIDAYLTRDVKNVEPLISKDFKFQTFPKITEHPDEAKDAHFERYGPILTSLTKLEITYHEVIEAPGKVIFHATADIVTADGTELDYDSLVILTLVEEDGVLKIADFKDFSDPEKRTRVHALAQKAK
;
A
#
# COMPACT_ATOMS: atom_id res chain seq x y z
N MET A 1 -16.54 -11.22 -10.87
CA MET A 1 -16.87 -10.05 -10.04
C MET A 1 -15.61 -9.71 -9.27
N SER A 2 -14.91 -8.63 -9.62
CA SER A 2 -13.78 -8.13 -8.82
C SER A 2 -14.34 -7.54 -7.53
N GLY A 3 -14.15 -8.23 -6.42
CA GLY A 3 -14.75 -7.87 -5.13
C GLY A 3 -13.89 -6.84 -4.43
N GLY A 4 -14.20 -5.55 -4.57
CA GLY A 4 -13.53 -4.50 -3.79
C GLY A 4 -13.72 -4.69 -2.28
N ILE A 5 -12.91 -4.00 -1.46
CA ILE A 5 -13.08 -3.99 -0.01
C ILE A 5 -14.47 -3.43 0.34
N ASN A 6 -15.34 -4.27 0.91
CA ASN A 6 -16.69 -3.88 1.33
C ASN A 6 -16.64 -3.29 2.75
N PRO A 7 -16.93 -1.99 2.97
CA PRO A 7 -16.70 -1.31 4.24
C PRO A 7 -17.82 -1.54 5.27
N THR A 8 -18.10 -2.80 5.63
CA THR A 8 -19.19 -3.17 6.55
C THR A 8 -18.83 -3.03 8.01
N THR A 9 -17.55 -3.10 8.37
CA THR A 9 -17.04 -2.97 9.75
C THR A 9 -16.15 -1.73 9.91
N PRO A 10 -15.90 -1.24 11.14
CA PRO A 10 -14.95 -0.16 11.37
C PRO A 10 -13.55 -0.45 10.79
N GLN A 11 -13.09 -1.70 10.86
CA GLN A 11 -11.78 -2.11 10.37
C GLN A 11 -11.72 -2.06 8.84
N LEU A 12 -12.72 -2.63 8.14
CA LEU A 12 -12.80 -2.59 6.68
C LEU A 12 -13.02 -1.16 6.17
N LYS A 13 -13.75 -0.31 6.90
CA LYS A 13 -13.87 1.13 6.62
C LYS A 13 -12.52 1.84 6.69
N ALA A 14 -11.76 1.63 7.75
CA ALA A 14 -10.45 2.25 7.92
C ALA A 14 -9.47 1.83 6.79
N VAL A 15 -9.45 0.54 6.45
CA VAL A 15 -8.61 0.04 5.36
C VAL A 15 -9.07 0.55 4.00
N LYS A 16 -10.38 0.56 3.72
CA LYS A 16 -10.89 1.15 2.48
C LYS A 16 -10.52 2.63 2.36
N ASN A 17 -10.68 3.42 3.44
CA ASN A 17 -10.31 4.83 3.43
C ASN A 17 -8.82 5.02 3.15
N PHE A 18 -7.97 4.18 3.76
CA PHE A 18 -6.52 4.19 3.51
C PHE A 18 -6.20 3.92 2.03
N ILE A 19 -6.78 2.87 1.45
CA ILE A 19 -6.59 2.53 0.03
C ILE A 19 -7.12 3.64 -0.88
N ASP A 20 -8.33 4.14 -0.64
CA ASP A 20 -8.94 5.19 -1.46
C ASP A 20 -8.06 6.46 -1.44
N ALA A 21 -7.53 6.84 -0.27
CA ALA A 21 -6.56 7.92 -0.14
C ALA A 21 -5.26 7.64 -0.89
N TYR A 22 -4.75 6.41 -0.84
CA TYR A 22 -3.57 6.00 -1.58
C TYR A 22 -3.75 6.15 -3.10
N LEU A 23 -4.95 5.82 -3.59
CA LEU A 23 -5.32 5.95 -5.00
C LEU A 23 -5.50 7.40 -5.47
N THR A 24 -5.64 8.38 -4.56
CA THR A 24 -5.63 9.80 -4.95
C THR A 24 -4.23 10.30 -5.32
N ARG A 25 -3.18 9.51 -5.07
CA ARG A 25 -1.78 9.86 -5.37
C ARG A 25 -1.31 11.14 -4.65
N ASP A 26 -1.90 11.44 -3.49
CA ASP A 26 -1.54 12.59 -2.65
C ASP A 26 -1.26 12.12 -1.22
N VAL A 27 0.00 12.26 -0.80
CA VAL A 27 0.47 11.84 0.53
C VAL A 27 -0.33 12.52 1.64
N LYS A 28 -0.83 13.75 1.43
CA LYS A 28 -1.62 14.49 2.43
C LYS A 28 -2.94 13.79 2.77
N ASN A 29 -3.48 12.98 1.87
CA ASN A 29 -4.69 12.22 2.11
C ASN A 29 -4.39 10.91 2.87
N VAL A 30 -3.18 10.37 2.72
CA VAL A 30 -2.76 9.10 3.32
C VAL A 30 -2.23 9.30 4.74
N GLU A 31 -1.45 10.36 4.96
CA GLU A 31 -0.75 10.65 6.22
C GLU A 31 -1.65 10.61 7.49
N PRO A 32 -2.89 11.14 7.47
CA PRO A 32 -3.77 11.09 8.64
C PRO A 32 -4.28 9.68 8.98
N LEU A 33 -4.22 8.75 8.01
CA LEU A 33 -4.79 7.39 8.11
C LEU A 33 -3.76 6.36 8.58
N ILE A 34 -2.50 6.76 8.73
CA ILE A 34 -1.43 5.89 9.23
C ILE A 34 -0.94 6.36 10.59
N SER A 35 -0.63 5.38 11.44
CA SER A 35 -0.22 5.59 12.82
C SER A 35 1.09 6.37 12.91
N LYS A 36 1.38 6.96 14.06
CA LYS A 36 2.67 7.64 14.28
C LYS A 36 3.86 6.67 14.25
N ASP A 37 3.63 5.43 14.69
CA ASP A 37 4.63 4.36 14.79
C ASP A 37 4.58 3.41 13.59
N PHE A 38 4.10 3.91 12.44
CA PHE A 38 3.87 3.11 11.25
C PHE A 38 5.14 2.43 10.74
N LYS A 39 4.99 1.18 10.30
CA LYS A 39 6.04 0.39 9.65
C LYS A 39 5.55 -0.20 8.34
N PHE A 40 6.31 0.03 7.28
CA PHE A 40 6.13 -0.64 6.01
C PHE A 40 7.22 -1.71 5.85
N GLN A 41 6.82 -2.92 5.47
CA GLN A 41 7.68 -4.08 5.39
C GLN A 41 7.41 -4.84 4.09
N THR A 42 8.47 -5.23 3.40
CA THR A 42 8.35 -6.09 2.20
C THR A 42 8.78 -7.51 2.51
N PHE A 43 8.16 -8.45 1.83
CA PHE A 43 8.43 -9.88 1.90
C PHE A 43 8.36 -10.53 0.51
N PRO A 44 9.20 -11.55 0.23
CA PRO A 44 10.32 -11.99 1.07
C PRO A 44 11.36 -10.87 1.26
N LYS A 45 12.16 -10.95 2.31
CA LYS A 45 13.13 -9.90 2.62
C LYS A 45 14.19 -9.83 1.52
N ILE A 46 14.40 -8.62 0.99
CA ILE A 46 15.44 -8.28 0.03
C ILE A 46 16.39 -7.33 0.76
N THR A 47 17.69 -7.60 0.73
CA THR A 47 18.68 -6.86 1.52
C THR A 47 18.67 -5.36 1.20
N GLU A 48 18.34 -5.01 -0.04
CA GLU A 48 18.25 -3.64 -0.55
C GLU A 48 16.96 -2.91 -0.15
N HIS A 49 16.02 -3.58 0.54
CA HIS A 49 14.72 -3.05 0.92
C HIS A 49 14.45 -3.24 2.42
N PRO A 50 15.11 -2.45 3.28
CA PRO A 50 14.87 -2.50 4.71
C PRO A 50 13.43 -2.06 5.05
N ASP A 51 13.00 -2.40 6.27
CA ASP A 51 11.74 -1.90 6.80
C ASP A 51 11.76 -0.38 6.88
N GLU A 52 10.64 0.24 6.49
CA GLU A 52 10.51 1.69 6.39
C GLU A 52 9.65 2.21 7.53
N ALA A 53 10.17 3.19 8.27
CA ALA A 53 9.35 4.03 9.12
C ALA A 53 8.47 4.97 8.27
N LYS A 54 7.43 5.56 8.87
CA LYS A 54 6.50 6.51 8.25
C LYS A 54 7.16 7.53 7.31
N ASP A 55 8.13 8.29 7.80
CA ASP A 55 8.74 9.38 7.03
C ASP A 55 9.53 8.84 5.83
N ALA A 56 10.32 7.78 6.04
CA ALA A 56 11.08 7.12 4.98
C ALA A 56 10.16 6.52 3.91
N HIS A 57 9.02 5.96 4.33
CA HIS A 57 8.01 5.44 3.42
C HIS A 57 7.46 6.54 2.51
N PHE A 58 7.08 7.70 3.06
CA PHE A 58 6.56 8.80 2.25
C PHE A 58 7.60 9.48 1.39
N GLU A 59 8.84 9.63 1.87
CA GLU A 59 9.93 10.17 1.06
C GLU A 59 10.17 9.31 -0.19
N ARG A 60 10.10 7.98 -0.05
CA ARG A 60 10.27 7.06 -1.17
C ARG A 60 9.03 6.98 -2.05
N TYR A 61 7.85 6.92 -1.45
CA TYR A 61 6.61 6.59 -2.15
C TYR A 61 5.97 7.81 -2.84
N GLY A 62 6.15 9.01 -2.30
CA GLY A 62 5.60 10.25 -2.86
C GLY A 62 5.94 10.47 -4.33
N PRO A 63 7.23 10.41 -4.75
CA PRO A 63 7.61 10.56 -6.15
C PRO A 63 7.04 9.47 -7.08
N ILE A 64 6.86 8.24 -6.57
CA ILE A 64 6.26 7.16 -7.36
C ILE A 64 4.81 7.52 -7.68
N LEU A 65 4.03 7.90 -6.67
CA LEU A 65 2.60 8.23 -6.81
C LEU A 65 2.35 9.29 -7.87
N THR A 66 3.15 10.35 -7.88
CA THR A 66 3.01 11.45 -8.84
C THR A 66 3.42 11.05 -10.26
N SER A 67 4.26 10.03 -10.40
CA SER A 67 4.66 9.49 -11.71
C SER A 67 3.63 8.53 -12.33
N LEU A 68 2.63 8.06 -11.56
CA LEU A 68 1.64 7.11 -12.07
C LEU A 68 0.59 7.84 -12.92
N THR A 69 0.30 7.30 -14.10
CA THR A 69 -0.86 7.67 -14.92
C THR A 69 -2.02 6.72 -14.66
N LYS A 70 -1.74 5.43 -14.43
CA LYS A 70 -2.71 4.39 -14.09
C LYS A 70 -2.27 3.62 -12.84
N LEU A 71 -3.23 3.33 -11.97
CA LEU A 71 -3.11 2.39 -10.87
C LEU A 71 -4.49 1.78 -10.63
N GLU A 72 -4.69 0.56 -11.10
CA GLU A 72 -5.93 -0.19 -10.91
C GLU A 72 -5.64 -1.41 -10.05
N ILE A 73 -6.41 -1.61 -8.98
CA ILE A 73 -6.24 -2.73 -8.05
C ILE A 73 -7.42 -3.68 -8.23
N THR A 74 -7.13 -4.96 -8.46
CA THR A 74 -8.10 -6.05 -8.47
C THR A 74 -7.90 -6.90 -7.22
N TYR A 75 -8.93 -6.93 -6.37
CA TYR A 75 -8.95 -7.74 -5.17
C TYR A 75 -9.49 -9.14 -5.47
N HIS A 76 -8.73 -10.16 -5.04
CA HIS A 76 -9.08 -11.57 -5.20
C HIS A 76 -9.68 -12.14 -3.92
N GLU A 77 -9.12 -11.77 -2.78
CA GLU A 77 -9.59 -12.19 -1.47
C GLU A 77 -9.38 -11.08 -0.44
N VAL A 78 -10.34 -10.92 0.48
CA VAL A 78 -10.25 -9.99 1.62
C VAL A 78 -10.70 -10.72 2.86
N ILE A 79 -9.82 -10.81 3.86
CA ILE A 79 -10.05 -11.48 5.13
C ILE A 79 -9.94 -10.45 6.25
N GLU A 80 -11.00 -10.32 7.03
CA GLU A 80 -10.99 -9.56 8.27
C GLU A 80 -10.62 -10.50 9.43
N ALA A 81 -9.59 -10.14 10.19
CA ALA A 81 -9.19 -10.82 11.42
C ALA A 81 -9.07 -9.79 12.56
N PRO A 82 -9.04 -10.22 13.84
CA PRO A 82 -8.91 -9.30 14.95
C PRO A 82 -7.69 -8.38 14.80
N GLY A 83 -7.94 -7.07 14.70
CA GLY A 83 -6.92 -6.02 14.60
C GLY A 83 -6.20 -5.92 13.24
N LYS A 84 -6.60 -6.69 12.22
CA LYS A 84 -5.93 -6.68 10.91
C LYS A 84 -6.81 -7.11 9.75
N VAL A 85 -6.55 -6.52 8.59
CA VAL A 85 -7.15 -6.94 7.31
C VAL A 85 -6.05 -7.52 6.44
N ILE A 86 -6.34 -8.67 5.85
CA ILE A 86 -5.46 -9.38 4.94
C ILE A 86 -6.15 -9.37 3.58
N PHE A 87 -5.43 -9.08 2.50
CA PHE A 87 -6.00 -9.19 1.17
C PHE A 87 -4.99 -9.66 0.15
N HIS A 88 -5.44 -10.48 -0.79
CA HIS A 88 -4.71 -10.82 -2.01
C HIS A 88 -5.22 -9.91 -3.13
N ALA A 89 -4.31 -9.21 -3.81
CA ALA A 89 -4.67 -8.33 -4.89
C ALA A 89 -3.60 -8.31 -5.98
N THR A 90 -4.05 -8.11 -7.22
CA THR A 90 -3.19 -7.69 -8.32
C THR A 90 -3.36 -6.20 -8.59
N ALA A 91 -2.35 -5.55 -9.14
CA ALA A 91 -2.44 -4.18 -9.60
C ALA A 91 -1.83 -4.01 -10.99
N ASP A 92 -2.52 -3.24 -11.84
CA ASP A 92 -2.03 -2.77 -13.12
C ASP A 92 -1.56 -1.32 -12.98
N ILE A 93 -0.28 -1.09 -13.25
CA ILE A 93 0.40 0.19 -13.03
C ILE A 93 0.94 0.70 -14.36
N VAL A 94 0.67 1.96 -14.68
CA VAL A 94 1.28 2.65 -15.82
C VAL A 94 1.87 3.96 -15.33
N THR A 95 3.12 4.25 -15.69
CA THR A 95 3.83 5.49 -15.37
C THR A 95 3.72 6.52 -16.50
N ALA A 96 4.12 7.75 -16.22
CA ALA A 96 4.14 8.86 -17.18
C ALA A 96 5.08 8.63 -18.36
N ASP A 97 6.14 7.83 -18.19
CA ASP A 97 7.06 7.44 -19.27
C ASP A 97 6.56 6.25 -20.11
N GLY A 98 5.35 5.75 -19.83
CA GLY A 98 4.72 4.63 -20.52
C GLY A 98 5.17 3.25 -20.04
N THR A 99 5.95 3.15 -18.96
CA THR A 99 6.28 1.85 -18.36
C THR A 99 5.04 1.20 -17.77
N GLU A 100 4.77 -0.04 -18.19
CA GLU A 100 3.70 -0.88 -17.65
C GLU A 100 4.28 -1.92 -16.69
N LEU A 101 3.64 -2.07 -15.53
CA LEU A 101 3.94 -3.09 -14.54
C LEU A 101 2.66 -3.76 -14.06
N ASP A 102 2.72 -5.07 -13.93
CA ASP A 102 1.77 -5.84 -13.16
C ASP A 102 2.38 -6.14 -11.78
N TYR A 103 1.54 -6.07 -10.76
CA TYR A 103 1.91 -6.38 -9.38
C TYR A 103 0.95 -7.42 -8.85
N ASP A 104 1.47 -8.39 -8.10
CA ASP A 104 0.67 -9.40 -7.41
C ASP A 104 1.19 -9.45 -5.97
N SER A 105 0.29 -9.27 -5.01
CA SER A 105 0.67 -9.17 -3.61
C SER A 105 -0.40 -9.72 -2.67
N LEU A 106 0.06 -10.44 -1.66
CA LEU A 106 -0.67 -10.63 -0.42
C LEU A 106 -0.27 -9.51 0.55
N VAL A 107 -1.24 -8.73 1.02
CA VAL A 107 -1.02 -7.63 1.95
C VAL A 107 -1.62 -7.96 3.31
N ILE A 108 -0.92 -7.59 4.38
CA ILE A 108 -1.43 -7.59 5.75
C ILE A 108 -1.34 -6.17 6.29
N LEU A 109 -2.49 -5.58 6.61
CA LEU A 109 -2.60 -4.30 7.30
C LEU A 109 -3.01 -4.52 8.74
N THR A 110 -2.16 -4.15 9.69
CA THR A 110 -2.51 -4.13 11.13
C THR A 110 -3.01 -2.74 11.51
N LEU A 111 -4.09 -2.69 12.28
CA LEU A 111 -4.69 -1.45 12.73
C LEU A 111 -4.44 -1.21 14.22
N VAL A 112 -4.33 0.06 14.58
CA VAL A 112 -4.29 0.53 15.96
C VAL A 112 -5.27 1.67 16.12
N GLU A 113 -5.86 1.81 17.31
CA GLU A 113 -6.66 3.00 17.65
C GLU A 113 -5.74 4.09 18.22
N GLU A 114 -5.76 5.26 17.60
CA GLU A 114 -5.08 6.48 18.07
C GLU A 114 -6.08 7.61 18.12
N ASP A 115 -6.24 8.25 19.28
CA ASP A 115 -7.15 9.38 19.48
C ASP A 115 -8.60 9.08 19.04
N GLY A 116 -9.05 7.82 19.23
CA GLY A 116 -10.39 7.35 18.85
C GLY A 116 -10.55 7.05 17.35
N VAL A 117 -9.46 7.04 16.58
CA VAL A 117 -9.46 6.76 15.14
C VAL A 117 -8.62 5.51 14.85
N LEU A 118 -9.19 4.56 14.10
CA LEU A 118 -8.43 3.41 13.59
C LEU A 118 -7.48 3.86 12.48
N LYS A 119 -6.20 3.59 12.66
CA LYS A 119 -5.13 3.90 11.70
C LYS A 119 -4.32 2.65 11.35
N ILE A 120 -3.67 2.67 10.19
CA ILE A 120 -2.76 1.59 9.78
C ILE A 120 -1.45 1.73 10.55
N ALA A 121 -1.08 0.72 11.34
CA ALA A 121 0.17 0.70 12.10
C ALA A 121 1.27 -0.10 11.41
N ASP A 122 0.91 -1.13 10.65
CA ASP A 122 1.86 -2.02 10.01
C ASP A 122 1.30 -2.43 8.66
N PHE A 123 2.12 -2.29 7.62
CA PHE A 123 1.82 -2.68 6.26
C PHE A 123 2.88 -3.69 5.81
N LYS A 124 2.51 -4.97 5.79
CA LYS A 124 3.32 -6.02 5.19
C LYS A 124 2.85 -6.29 3.77
N ASP A 125 3.76 -6.19 2.82
CA ASP A 125 3.55 -6.47 1.41
C ASP A 125 4.34 -7.72 1.03
N PHE A 126 3.64 -8.81 0.70
CA PHE A 126 4.22 -10.07 0.24
C PHE A 126 4.05 -10.15 -1.27
N SER A 127 5.08 -9.74 -2.00
CA SER A 127 5.05 -9.64 -3.45
C SER A 127 6.23 -10.34 -4.09
N ASP A 128 6.13 -10.56 -5.40
CA ASP A 128 7.23 -11.10 -6.19
C ASP A 128 8.47 -10.16 -6.10
N PRO A 129 9.64 -10.68 -5.69
CA PRO A 129 10.86 -9.88 -5.56
C PRO A 129 11.28 -9.17 -6.83
N GLU A 130 11.15 -9.82 -8.00
CA GLU A 130 11.55 -9.25 -9.28
C GLU A 130 10.63 -8.08 -9.65
N LYS A 131 9.31 -8.27 -9.47
CA LYS A 131 8.34 -7.18 -9.65
C LYS A 131 8.59 -6.03 -8.69
N ARG A 132 8.94 -6.33 -7.43
CA ARG A 132 9.26 -5.33 -6.41
C ARG A 132 10.50 -4.52 -6.79
N THR A 133 11.57 -5.17 -7.22
CA THR A 133 12.79 -4.48 -7.69
C THR A 133 12.49 -3.55 -8.86
N ARG A 134 11.61 -3.95 -9.80
CA ARG A 134 11.18 -3.07 -10.91
C ARG A 134 10.44 -1.82 -10.42
N VAL A 135 9.53 -1.95 -9.45
CA VAL A 135 8.85 -0.81 -8.83
C VAL A 135 9.85 0.12 -8.12
N HIS A 136 10.83 -0.43 -7.40
CA HIS A 136 11.87 0.38 -6.76
C HIS A 136 12.77 1.11 -7.78
N ALA A 137 13.09 0.48 -8.90
CA ALA A 137 13.84 1.13 -9.97
C ALA A 137 13.10 2.34 -10.55
N LEU A 138 11.76 2.30 -10.62
CA LEU A 138 10.95 3.47 -10.99
C LEU A 138 11.06 4.59 -9.96
N ALA A 139 11.02 4.26 -8.67
CA ALA A 139 11.17 5.24 -7.60
C ALA A 139 12.48 6.03 -7.69
N GLN A 140 13.57 5.36 -8.09
CA GLN A 140 14.87 6.00 -8.28
C GLN A 140 14.90 6.90 -9.52
N LYS A 141 14.18 6.57 -10.59
CA LYS A 141 14.06 7.41 -11.79
C LYS A 141 13.16 8.63 -11.61
N ALA A 142 12.22 8.56 -10.68
CA ALA A 142 11.25 9.63 -10.40
C ALA A 142 11.78 10.70 -9.44
N LYS A 143 12.96 10.49 -8.84
CA LYS A 143 13.70 11.51 -8.07
C LYS A 143 14.51 12.40 -9.00
#